data_AF-A0A942CFF9-F1
#
_entry.id   AF-A0A942CFF9-F1
#
_cell.length_a   1.000
_cell.length_b   1.000
_cell.length_c   1.000
_cell.angle_alpha   90.00
_cell.angle_beta   90.00
_cell.angle_gamma   90.00
#
_symmetry.space_group_name_H-M   'P 1'
#
loop_
_entity.id
_entity.type
_entity.pdbx_description
1 polymer ?
#
loop_
_entity_poly.entity_id
_entity_poly.type
_entity_poly.pdbx_seq_one_letter_code
_entity_poly.pdbx_strand_id
1 'polypeptide(L)'
;MSHEGIRIVSEYESRRMAAEDERTFHPDAFTPTKVRVHITEGTGAEIEWKDGHLSSWSFDWLRDACPCATCHEAREALGLQPGEKKLETPQLLPMYKPKVRPLEATPVGRYAIRFKWNDGHESGIYSWEYLRRQCRCFVCKAELGID
;
A
#
# COMPACT_ATOMS: atom_id res chain seq x y z
N MET A 1 -11.16 -29.51 -13.00
CA MET A 1 -10.10 -28.58 -13.45
C MET A 1 -10.79 -27.42 -14.14
N SER A 2 -11.24 -26.42 -13.39
CA SER A 2 -11.89 -25.23 -13.96
C SER A 2 -10.80 -24.29 -14.46
N HIS A 3 -10.67 -24.16 -15.77
CA HIS A 3 -9.97 -23.04 -16.37
C HIS A 3 -10.82 -21.79 -16.13
N GLU A 4 -10.44 -20.94 -15.18
CA GLU A 4 -10.98 -19.58 -15.13
C GLU A 4 -10.50 -18.85 -16.38
N GLY A 5 -11.48 -18.51 -17.23
CA GLY A 5 -11.24 -17.83 -18.49
C GLY A 5 -10.68 -16.42 -18.28
N ILE A 6 -9.96 -15.94 -19.30
CA ILE A 6 -9.49 -14.56 -19.40
C ILE A 6 -10.71 -13.64 -19.22
N ARG A 7 -10.70 -12.86 -18.13
CA ARG A 7 -11.74 -11.86 -17.85
C ARG A 7 -11.56 -10.71 -18.84
N ILE A 8 -12.50 -10.57 -19.78
CA ILE A 8 -12.52 -9.44 -20.72
C ILE A 8 -12.96 -8.21 -19.90
N VAL A 9 -11.99 -7.36 -19.57
CA VAL A 9 -12.26 -6.03 -19.02
C VAL A 9 -13.00 -5.19 -20.06
N SER A 10 -13.99 -4.41 -19.64
CA SER A 10 -14.72 -3.53 -20.53
C SER A 10 -13.79 -2.44 -21.12
N GLU A 11 -14.17 -1.85 -22.26
CA GLU A 11 -13.43 -0.69 -22.79
C GLU A 11 -13.40 0.47 -21.80
N TYR A 12 -14.45 0.62 -20.97
CA TYR A 12 -14.51 1.65 -19.94
C TYR A 12 -13.49 1.40 -18.82
N GLU A 13 -13.41 0.17 -18.31
CA GLU A 13 -12.39 -0.22 -17.33
C GLU A 13 -10.98 -0.09 -17.92
N SER A 14 -10.79 -0.50 -19.18
CA SER A 14 -9.52 -0.37 -19.90
C SER A 14 -9.10 1.10 -20.04
N ARG A 15 -10.03 1.99 -20.38
CA ARG A 15 -9.78 3.45 -20.48
C ARG A 15 -9.54 4.07 -19.11
N ARG A 16 -10.19 3.60 -18.04
CA ARG A 16 -9.94 4.08 -16.67
C ARG A 16 -8.58 3.64 -16.14
N MET A 17 -8.22 2.38 -16.34
CA MET A 17 -6.90 1.86 -15.98
C MET A 17 -5.80 2.57 -16.79
N ALA A 18 -6.04 2.82 -18.08
CA ALA A 18 -5.12 3.61 -18.91
C ALA A 18 -5.01 5.07 -18.43
N ALA A 19 -6.13 5.73 -18.10
CA ALA A 19 -6.12 7.12 -17.61
C ALA A 19 -5.50 7.26 -16.20
N GLU A 20 -5.51 6.20 -15.39
CA GLU A 20 -4.75 6.13 -14.12
C GLU A 20 -3.25 5.92 -14.36
N ASP A 21 -2.88 5.23 -15.45
CA ASP A 21 -1.49 4.99 -15.85
C ASP A 21 -0.86 6.17 -16.61
N GLU A 22 -1.67 6.97 -17.30
CA GLU A 22 -1.25 8.14 -18.10
C GLU A 22 -0.81 9.35 -17.24
N ARG A 23 -0.88 9.23 -15.91
CA ARG A 23 -0.39 10.24 -14.97
C ARG A 23 1.13 10.14 -14.84
N THR A 24 1.85 10.97 -15.57
CA THR A 24 3.31 10.92 -15.65
C THR A 24 3.96 11.48 -14.39
N PHE A 25 4.20 10.62 -13.39
CA PHE A 25 5.22 10.90 -12.39
C PHE A 25 6.60 10.92 -13.08
N HIS A 26 7.44 11.91 -12.76
CA HIS A 26 8.83 11.88 -13.18
C HIS A 26 9.53 10.65 -12.55
N PRO A 27 10.45 9.94 -13.23
CA PRO A 27 11.10 8.74 -12.69
C PRO A 27 11.77 8.93 -11.31
N ASP A 28 12.23 10.15 -11.02
CA ASP A 28 12.82 10.50 -9.71
C ASP A 28 11.80 10.42 -8.56
N ALA A 29 10.50 10.53 -8.83
CA ALA A 29 9.44 10.39 -7.84
C ALA A 29 9.33 8.97 -7.26
N PHE A 30 9.85 7.97 -7.97
CA PHE A 30 9.89 6.56 -7.55
C PHE A 30 11.27 6.11 -7.07
N THR A 31 12.23 7.02 -7.00
CA THR A 31 13.62 6.72 -6.59
C THR A 31 13.85 7.20 -5.17
N PRO A 32 13.87 6.32 -4.15
CA PRO A 32 14.16 6.73 -2.79
C PRO A 32 15.64 7.09 -2.64
N THR A 33 15.93 8.20 -1.95
CA THR A 33 17.28 8.59 -1.53
C THR A 33 17.58 8.10 -0.12
N LYS A 34 16.56 8.06 0.75
CA LYS A 34 16.67 7.58 2.12
C LYS A 34 15.38 6.93 2.57
N VAL A 35 15.48 5.74 3.14
CA VAL A 35 14.35 4.98 3.71
C VAL A 35 14.62 4.78 5.19
N ARG A 36 13.68 5.19 6.05
CA ARG A 36 13.70 4.95 7.49
C ARG A 36 12.49 4.10 7.88
N VAL A 37 12.71 3.08 8.68
CA VAL A 37 11.64 2.23 9.22
C VAL A 37 11.80 2.15 10.73
N HIS A 38 10.79 2.64 11.44
CA HIS A 38 10.80 2.83 12.89
C HIS A 38 10.14 1.64 13.60
N ILE A 39 10.72 0.45 13.45
CA ILE A 39 10.15 -0.80 14.00
C ILE A 39 10.04 -0.75 15.52
N THR A 40 11.07 -0.25 16.20
CA THR A 40 11.15 -0.20 17.67
C THR A 40 10.12 0.77 18.24
N GLU A 41 9.99 1.95 17.64
CA GLU A 41 9.01 2.96 18.03
C GLU A 41 7.59 2.57 17.61
N GLY A 42 7.46 1.68 16.62
CA GLY A 42 6.17 1.24 16.11
C GLY A 42 5.40 2.31 15.34
N THR A 43 6.08 3.37 14.89
CA THR A 43 5.42 4.55 14.30
C THR A 43 5.16 4.39 12.81
N GLY A 44 6.08 3.76 12.07
CA GLY A 44 5.90 3.53 10.63
C GLY A 44 7.18 3.62 9.82
N ALA A 45 7.04 4.09 8.59
CA ALA A 45 8.14 4.29 7.66
C ALA A 45 8.10 5.68 7.02
N GLU A 46 9.29 6.22 6.73
CA GLU A 46 9.51 7.48 6.03
C GLU A 46 10.42 7.25 4.83
N ILE A 47 10.10 7.91 3.71
CA ILE A 47 10.90 7.87 2.49
C ILE A 47 11.14 9.29 2.00
N GLU A 48 12.43 9.65 1.88
CA GLU A 48 12.87 10.80 1.10
C GLU A 48 13.12 10.34 -0.34
N TRP A 49 12.61 11.10 -1.29
CA TRP A 49 12.63 10.80 -2.71
C TRP A 49 13.63 11.70 -3.45
N LYS A 50 14.08 11.26 -4.62
CA LYS A 50 15.05 12.00 -5.43
C LYS A 50 14.47 13.29 -6.02
N ASP A 51 13.15 13.37 -6.17
CA ASP A 51 12.43 14.60 -6.51
C ASP A 51 12.31 15.59 -5.34
N GLY A 52 12.90 15.29 -4.18
CA GLY A 52 12.88 16.14 -2.99
C GLY A 52 11.62 15.97 -2.13
N HIS A 53 10.70 15.09 -2.52
CA HIS A 53 9.49 14.83 -1.75
C HIS A 53 9.80 14.00 -0.48
N LEU A 54 8.96 14.15 0.54
CA LEU A 54 8.98 13.32 1.74
C LEU A 54 7.61 12.66 1.90
N SER A 55 7.60 11.33 2.00
CA SER A 55 6.39 10.56 2.30
C SER A 55 6.54 9.81 3.61
N SER A 56 5.44 9.67 4.34
CA SER A 56 5.36 8.88 5.57
C SER A 56 4.09 8.03 5.62
N TRP A 57 4.22 6.84 6.20
CA TRP A 57 3.10 5.91 6.40
C TRP A 57 3.20 5.26 7.78
N SER A 58 2.07 5.13 8.46
CA SER A 58 2.00 4.35 9.70
C SER A 58 2.00 2.85 9.41
N PHE A 59 2.39 2.02 10.39
CA PHE A 59 2.31 0.56 10.22
C PHE A 59 0.88 0.05 10.07
N ASP A 60 -0.08 0.68 10.76
CA ASP A 60 -1.50 0.38 10.55
C ASP A 60 -1.88 0.59 9.08
N TRP A 61 -1.56 1.76 8.52
CA TRP A 61 -1.83 2.07 7.13
C TRP A 61 -1.12 1.09 6.18
N LEU A 62 0.16 0.79 6.41
CA LEU A 62 0.92 -0.16 5.59
C LEU A 62 0.29 -1.55 5.62
N ARG A 63 -0.19 -2.00 6.78
CA ARG A 63 -0.85 -3.31 6.91
C ARG A 63 -2.20 -3.34 6.19
N ASP A 64 -3.00 -2.29 6.33
CA ASP A 64 -4.31 -2.14 5.68
C ASP A 64 -4.17 -1.90 4.16
N ALA A 65 -3.02 -1.37 3.73
CA ALA A 65 -2.63 -1.19 2.34
C ALA A 65 -1.73 -2.32 1.82
N CYS A 66 -1.76 -3.52 2.40
CA CYS A 66 -0.91 -4.62 1.93
C CYS A 66 -1.20 -4.96 0.45
N PRO A 67 -0.20 -4.96 -0.44
CA PRO A 67 -0.39 -5.17 -1.87
C PRO A 67 -0.35 -6.65 -2.30
N CYS A 68 -0.25 -7.61 -1.36
CA CYS A 68 -0.28 -9.02 -1.75
C CYS A 68 -1.67 -9.42 -2.27
N ALA A 69 -1.71 -10.42 -3.16
CA ALA A 69 -2.94 -10.86 -3.83
C ALA A 69 -4.10 -11.13 -2.84
N THR A 70 -3.84 -11.88 -1.76
CA THR A 70 -4.87 -12.20 -0.75
C THR A 70 -5.42 -10.96 -0.05
N CYS A 71 -4.57 -10.00 0.32
CA CYS A 71 -5.03 -8.76 0.94
C CYS A 71 -5.72 -7.84 -0.08
N HIS A 72 -5.26 -7.84 -1.33
CA HIS A 72 -5.84 -7.08 -2.42
C HIS A 72 -7.28 -7.54 -2.70
N GLU A 73 -7.47 -8.83 -2.94
CA GLU A 73 -8.78 -9.44 -3.18
C GLU A 73 -9.75 -9.21 -2.02
N ALA A 74 -9.28 -9.40 -0.78
CA ALA A 74 -10.10 -9.14 0.41
C ALA A 74 -10.51 -7.67 0.52
N ARG A 75 -9.61 -6.74 0.19
CA ARG A 75 -9.87 -5.30 0.18
C ARG A 75 -10.85 -4.90 -0.91
N GLU A 76 -10.70 -5.43 -2.13
CA GLU A 76 -11.62 -5.20 -3.24
C GLU A 76 -13.02 -5.75 -2.96
N ALA A 77 -13.14 -6.96 -2.40
CA ALA A 77 -14.41 -7.56 -2.03
C ALA A 77 -15.20 -6.71 -1.01
N LEU A 78 -14.51 -5.90 -0.22
CA LEU A 78 -15.09 -4.98 0.75
C LEU A 78 -15.29 -3.56 0.19
N GLY A 79 -14.84 -3.29 -1.04
CA GLY A 79 -14.88 -1.96 -1.65
C GLY A 79 -13.98 -0.93 -0.95
N LEU A 80 -12.94 -1.38 -0.26
CA LEU A 80 -12.05 -0.53 0.54
C LEU A 80 -10.86 -0.03 -0.29
N GLN A 81 -10.42 1.20 -0.03
CA GLN A 81 -9.19 1.73 -0.64
C GLN A 81 -7.93 1.28 0.15
N PRO A 82 -6.73 1.33 -0.45
CA PRO A 82 -5.49 1.07 0.28
C PRO A 82 -5.36 1.92 1.55
N GLY A 83 -5.17 1.26 2.68
CA GLY A 83 -5.00 1.89 3.98
C GLY A 83 -6.31 2.31 4.67
N GLU A 84 -7.45 2.00 4.05
CA GLU A 84 -8.75 2.14 4.68
C GLU A 84 -9.02 0.93 5.58
N LYS A 85 -9.38 1.21 6.83
CA LYS A 85 -9.71 0.16 7.81
C LYS A 85 -11.13 -0.33 7.60
N LYS A 86 -11.30 -1.66 7.59
CA LYS A 86 -12.61 -2.26 7.78
C LYS A 86 -13.15 -1.84 9.14
N LEU A 87 -14.35 -1.26 9.16
CA LEU A 87 -15.06 -0.99 10.41
C LEU A 87 -15.40 -2.33 11.07
N GLU A 88 -14.77 -2.61 12.21
CA GLU A 88 -15.16 -3.76 13.03
C GLU A 88 -16.47 -3.44 13.74
N THR A 89 -17.48 -4.30 13.57
CA THR A 89 -18.70 -4.22 14.35
C THR A 89 -18.36 -4.47 15.82
N PRO A 90 -18.78 -3.60 16.76
CA PRO A 90 -18.53 -3.83 18.18
C PRO A 90 -19.07 -5.19 18.60
N GLN A 91 -18.17 -6.07 19.06
CA GLN A 91 -18.55 -7.37 19.60
C GLN A 91 -18.82 -7.21 21.09
N LEU A 92 -19.91 -7.81 21.59
CA LEU A 92 -20.29 -7.76 23.01
C LEU A 92 -19.22 -8.37 23.93
N LEU A 93 -18.40 -9.29 23.41
CA LEU A 93 -17.27 -9.90 24.09
C LEU A 93 -16.05 -9.92 23.14
N PRO A 94 -15.26 -8.83 23.08
CA PRO A 94 -14.10 -8.79 22.20
C PRO A 94 -13.05 -9.77 22.72
N MET A 95 -12.70 -10.77 21.92
CA MET A 95 -11.48 -11.54 22.16
C MET A 95 -10.26 -10.62 22.02
N TYR A 96 -9.31 -10.74 22.93
CA TYR A 96 -8.05 -10.01 22.83
C TYR A 96 -7.32 -10.42 21.55
N LYS A 97 -7.15 -9.45 20.64
CA LYS A 97 -6.29 -9.58 19.46
C LYS A 97 -5.08 -8.67 19.69
N PRO A 98 -3.85 -9.21 19.65
CA PRO A 98 -2.66 -8.37 19.76
C PRO A 98 -2.64 -7.37 18.59
N LYS A 99 -2.19 -6.14 18.85
CA LYS A 99 -2.04 -5.13 17.81
C LYS A 99 -1.09 -5.65 16.73
N VAL A 100 -1.49 -5.52 15.47
CA VAL A 100 -0.66 -5.91 14.33
C VAL A 100 0.53 -4.96 14.25
N ARG A 101 1.73 -5.52 14.10
CA ARG A 101 2.98 -4.77 14.01
C ARG A 101 3.99 -5.53 13.16
N PRO A 102 4.92 -4.83 12.48
CA PRO A 102 6.01 -5.51 11.80
C PRO A 102 6.95 -6.11 12.84
N LEU A 103 7.47 -7.28 12.50
CA LEU A 103 8.59 -7.95 13.17
C LEU A 103 9.90 -7.61 12.47
N GLU A 104 9.85 -7.42 11.15
CA GLU A 104 11.01 -7.19 10.32
C GLU A 104 10.63 -6.37 9.08
N ALA A 105 11.58 -5.59 8.56
CA ALA A 105 11.47 -4.90 7.28
C ALA A 105 12.73 -5.19 6.46
N THR A 106 12.57 -5.74 5.26
CA THR A 106 13.66 -6.16 4.38
C THR A 106 13.56 -5.49 3.02
N PRO A 107 14.66 -4.96 2.46
CA PRO A 107 14.65 -4.49 1.09
C PRO A 107 14.46 -5.67 0.12
N VAL A 108 13.72 -5.43 -0.96
CA VAL A 108 13.56 -6.37 -2.06
C VAL A 108 14.19 -5.75 -3.30
N GLY A 109 15.41 -6.20 -3.61
CA GLY A 109 16.23 -5.59 -4.66
C GLY A 109 16.41 -4.09 -4.43
N ARG A 110 16.25 -3.29 -5.49
CA ARG A 110 16.30 -1.82 -5.45
C ARG A 110 14.95 -1.14 -5.62
N TYR A 111 13.85 -1.90 -5.64
CA TYR A 111 12.55 -1.40 -6.11
C TYR A 111 11.43 -1.48 -5.06
N ALA A 112 11.66 -2.11 -3.92
CA ALA A 112 10.62 -2.33 -2.93
C ALA A 112 11.15 -2.62 -1.52
N ILE A 113 10.22 -2.60 -0.57
CA ILE A 113 10.39 -3.12 0.79
C ILE A 113 9.34 -4.19 1.07
N ARG A 114 9.70 -5.16 1.91
CA ARG A 114 8.79 -6.20 2.41
C ARG A 114 8.80 -6.19 3.93
N PHE A 115 7.63 -6.40 4.51
CA PHE A 115 7.47 -6.53 5.96
C PHE A 115 7.07 -7.96 6.32
N LYS A 116 7.62 -8.45 7.43
CA LYS A 116 7.10 -9.63 8.13
C LYS A 116 6.26 -9.17 9.30
N TRP A 117 5.01 -9.60 9.39
CA TRP A 117 4.04 -9.16 10.38
C TRP A 117 3.83 -10.20 11.47
N ASN A 118 3.47 -9.77 12.68
CA ASN A 118 3.16 -10.67 13.79
C ASN A 118 1.83 -11.44 13.63
N ASP A 119 1.01 -11.09 12.64
CA ASP A 119 -0.22 -11.79 12.26
C ASP A 119 0.03 -12.88 11.19
N GLY A 120 1.30 -13.15 10.86
CA GLY A 120 1.71 -14.17 9.90
C GLY A 120 1.83 -13.70 8.45
N HIS A 121 1.49 -12.46 8.12
CA HIS A 121 1.65 -11.95 6.76
C HIS A 121 3.13 -11.62 6.45
N GLU A 122 3.61 -12.02 5.27
CA GLU A 122 4.97 -11.68 4.80
C GLU A 122 5.12 -11.60 3.28
N SER A 123 4.04 -11.85 2.52
CA SER A 123 4.06 -11.85 1.05
C SER A 123 3.88 -10.47 0.42
N GLY A 124 3.59 -9.43 1.22
CA GLY A 124 3.40 -8.06 0.75
C GLY A 124 4.72 -7.42 0.31
N ILE A 125 4.85 -7.12 -0.98
CA ILE A 125 5.96 -6.38 -1.57
C ILE A 125 5.49 -4.96 -1.87
N TYR A 126 5.94 -4.00 -1.07
CA TYR A 126 5.60 -2.58 -1.19
C TYR A 126 6.61 -1.94 -2.13
N SER A 127 6.30 -1.89 -3.42
CA SER A 127 7.15 -1.20 -4.39
C SER A 127 7.21 0.30 -4.09
N TRP A 128 8.33 0.92 -4.45
CA TRP A 128 8.49 2.37 -4.34
C TRP A 128 7.43 3.12 -5.13
N GLU A 129 7.11 2.62 -6.32
CA GLU A 129 6.03 3.14 -7.13
C GLU A 129 4.67 3.04 -6.42
N TYR A 130 4.35 1.87 -5.86
CA TYR A 130 3.10 1.67 -5.12
C TYR A 130 3.01 2.66 -3.96
N LEU A 131 4.04 2.72 -3.10
CA LEU A 131 4.06 3.63 -1.97
C LEU A 131 3.90 5.08 -2.42
N ARG A 132 4.60 5.50 -3.47
CA ARG A 132 4.49 6.86 -3.98
C ARG A 132 3.09 7.18 -4.52
N ARG A 133 2.51 6.31 -5.33
CA ARG A 133 1.15 6.48 -5.87
C ARG A 133 0.09 6.52 -4.76
N GLN A 134 0.35 5.85 -3.64
CA GLN A 134 -0.54 5.86 -2.47
C GLN A 134 -0.24 7.00 -1.47
N CYS A 135 0.73 7.88 -1.74
CA CYS A 135 1.02 8.99 -0.86
C CYS A 135 -0.14 10.00 -0.85
N ARG A 136 -0.72 10.25 0.33
CA ARG A 136 -1.89 11.13 0.52
C ARG A 136 -1.54 12.50 1.09
N CYS A 137 -0.28 12.92 1.01
CA CYS A 137 0.09 14.28 1.40
C CYS A 137 -0.55 15.31 0.44
N PHE A 138 -0.64 16.57 0.86
CA PHE A 138 -1.31 17.59 0.07
C PHE A 138 -0.69 17.78 -1.32
N VAL A 139 0.64 17.66 -1.45
CA VAL A 139 1.34 17.74 -2.74
C VAL A 139 0.89 16.61 -3.67
N CYS A 140 0.96 15.37 -3.20
CA CYS A 140 0.55 14.22 -4.01
C CYS A 140 -0.96 14.24 -4.32
N LYS A 141 -1.81 14.69 -3.39
CA LYS A 141 -3.24 14.87 -3.65
C LYS A 141 -3.52 15.89 -4.76
N ALA A 142 -2.81 17.02 -4.74
CA ALA A 142 -2.90 18.06 -5.78
C ALA A 142 -2.46 17.52 -7.15
N GLU A 143 -1.34 16.80 -7.22
CA GLU A 143 -0.85 16.13 -8.44
C GLU A 143 -1.81 15.03 -8.93
N LEU A 144 -2.50 14.35 -8.01
CA LEU A 144 -3.49 13.31 -8.35
C LEU A 144 -4.87 13.89 -8.71
N GLY A 145 -5.09 15.20 -8.55
CA GLY A 145 -6.38 15.85 -8.78
C GLY A 145 -7.49 15.33 -7.85
N ILE A 146 -7.14 14.93 -6.63
CA ILE A 146 -8.08 14.41 -5.62
C ILE A 146 -8.26 15.51 -4.56
N ASP A 147 -9.50 16.03 -4.41
CA ASP A 147 -9.85 17.00 -3.37
C ASP A 147 -10.02 16.37 -1.97
#